data_AF-X0WVB4-F1
#
_entry.id   AF-X0WVB4-F1
#
_cell.length_a   1.000
_cell.length_b   1.000
_cell.length_c   1.000
_cell.angle_alpha   90.00
_cell.angle_beta   90.00
_cell.angle_gamma   90.00
#
_symmetry.space_group_name_H-M   'P 1'
#
loop_
_entity.id
_entity.type
_entity.pdbx_description
1 polymer ?
#
loop_
_entity_poly.entity_id
_entity_poly.type
_entity_poly.pdbx_seq_one_letter_code
_entity_poly.pdbx_strand_id
1 'polypeptide(L)'
;MSVGSSLADLARARQGRRRRASSWDRRGGNADFVGIGAGQTVVLCDLEGAGIIRHIWVTMAALRNPLYARTTLLRMFWDDAPTPCVEVPIGDFFGIGHGIVKNFVSLPLTMSPEDGRGFNCFFPMPFSSRARIEVTNEADSGMIFYYYVDY
;
A
#
# COMPACT_ATOMS: atom_id res chain seq x y z
N MET A 1 7.65 -18.57 14.84
CA MET A 1 8.29 -18.69 13.51
C MET A 1 9.35 -17.61 13.41
N SER A 2 10.61 -17.93 13.07
CA SER A 2 11.62 -16.91 12.80
C SER A 2 11.18 -16.07 11.60
N VAL A 3 11.00 -14.76 11.81
CA VAL A 3 10.75 -13.80 10.73
C VAL A 3 12.10 -13.39 10.14
N GLY A 4 12.81 -14.34 9.53
CA GLY A 4 14.09 -14.08 8.88
C GLY A 4 13.90 -13.65 7.43
N SER A 5 14.17 -12.38 7.09
CA SER A 5 14.29 -11.89 5.70
C SER A 5 15.74 -11.81 5.22
N SER A 6 16.68 -12.40 5.96
CA SER A 6 18.10 -12.39 5.61
C SER A 6 18.46 -13.42 4.54
N LEU A 7 19.57 -13.18 3.82
CA LEU A 7 20.11 -14.15 2.86
C LEU A 7 20.41 -15.51 3.49
N ALA A 8 20.76 -15.56 4.78
CA ALA A 8 21.06 -16.79 5.50
C ALA A 8 19.83 -17.72 5.64
N ASP A 9 18.62 -17.16 5.59
CA ASP A 9 17.37 -17.93 5.72
C ASP A 9 16.63 -18.10 4.38
N LEU A 10 17.12 -17.51 3.28
CA LEU A 10 16.40 -17.49 2.00
C LEU A 10 16.20 -18.88 1.39
N ALA A 11 17.18 -19.78 1.56
CA ALA A 11 17.10 -21.15 1.04
C ALA A 11 16.16 -22.08 1.84
N ARG A 12 15.64 -21.61 2.99
CA ARG A 12 14.76 -22.42 3.83
C ARG A 12 13.35 -22.45 3.24
N ALA A 13 12.80 -23.66 3.10
CA ALA A 13 11.41 -23.84 2.72
C ALA A 13 10.48 -23.21 3.78
N ARG A 14 9.42 -22.56 3.32
CA ARG A 14 8.41 -21.93 4.18
C ARG A 14 7.06 -22.58 3.94
N GLN A 15 6.35 -22.89 5.03
CA GLN A 15 4.96 -23.30 4.95
C GLN A 15 4.06 -22.07 4.88
N GLY A 16 3.07 -22.10 3.99
CA GLY A 16 2.14 -21.01 3.77
C GLY A 16 1.69 -20.93 2.32
N ARG A 17 0.86 -19.92 2.00
CA ARG A 17 0.44 -19.61 0.64
C ARG A 17 0.70 -18.14 0.39
N ARG A 18 1.27 -17.82 -0.78
CA ARG A 18 1.39 -16.42 -1.24
C ARG A 18 0.06 -15.99 -1.83
N ARG A 19 -0.43 -14.82 -1.42
CA ARG A 19 -1.61 -14.18 -2.00
C ARG A 19 -1.29 -12.73 -2.34
N ARG A 20 -2.11 -12.15 -3.21
CA ARG A 20 -2.04 -10.74 -3.60
C ARG A 20 -3.44 -10.17 -3.76
N ALA A 21 -3.70 -9.03 -3.13
CA ALA A 21 -4.74 -8.11 -3.55
C ALA A 21 -4.11 -7.03 -4.43
N SER A 22 -4.77 -6.64 -5.51
CA SER A 22 -4.22 -5.65 -6.44
C SER A 22 -5.31 -4.92 -7.22
N SER A 23 -4.92 -3.82 -7.85
CA SER A 23 -5.78 -3.02 -8.72
C SER A 23 -6.04 -3.64 -10.10
N TRP A 24 -5.68 -4.91 -10.33
CA TRP A 24 -5.82 -5.57 -11.65
C TRP A 24 -7.24 -5.51 -12.23
N ASP A 25 -7.32 -5.41 -13.55
CA ASP A 25 -8.57 -5.40 -14.29
C ASP A 25 -9.23 -6.78 -14.26
N ARG A 26 -10.32 -6.90 -13.49
CA ARG A 26 -11.08 -8.15 -13.32
C ARG A 26 -11.67 -8.72 -14.61
N ARG A 27 -11.71 -7.94 -15.70
CA ARG A 27 -12.17 -8.38 -17.02
C ARG A 27 -11.02 -8.94 -17.87
N GLY A 28 -9.78 -8.87 -17.38
CA GLY A 28 -8.57 -9.24 -18.11
C GLY A 28 -8.11 -8.19 -19.13
N GLY A 29 -8.61 -6.96 -19.02
CA GLY A 29 -8.13 -5.82 -19.80
C GLY A 29 -6.88 -5.17 -19.20
N ASN A 30 -6.67 -3.90 -19.51
CA ASN A 30 -5.49 -3.11 -19.07
C ASN A 30 -5.89 -1.93 -18.16
N ALA A 31 -7.12 -1.91 -17.65
CA ALA A 31 -7.57 -0.91 -16.68
C ALA A 31 -7.15 -1.32 -15.26
N ASP A 32 -5.85 -1.55 -15.06
CA ASP A 32 -5.27 -2.11 -13.82
C ASP A 32 -5.14 -1.08 -12.69
N PHE A 33 -6.13 -0.19 -12.54
CA PHE A 33 -6.18 0.85 -11.54
C PHE A 33 -7.54 0.92 -10.85
N VAL A 34 -7.55 1.56 -9.68
CA VAL A 34 -8.76 2.00 -9.00
C VAL A 34 -8.90 3.50 -9.21
N GLY A 35 -10.06 3.95 -9.69
CA GLY A 35 -10.40 5.37 -9.71
C GLY A 35 -10.90 5.82 -8.33
N ILE A 36 -10.36 6.91 -7.81
CA ILE A 36 -10.76 7.48 -6.52
C ILE A 36 -11.16 8.94 -6.75
N GLY A 37 -12.45 9.23 -6.60
CA GLY A 37 -13.02 10.58 -6.74
C GLY A 37 -12.59 11.53 -5.61
N ALA A 38 -12.95 12.81 -5.75
CA ALA A 38 -12.73 13.83 -4.72
C ALA A 38 -13.48 13.47 -3.43
N GLY A 39 -12.81 13.55 -2.28
CA GLY A 39 -13.37 13.18 -0.97
C GLY A 39 -13.69 11.69 -0.80
N GLN A 40 -13.43 10.85 -1.81
CA GLN A 40 -13.86 9.45 -1.79
C GLN A 40 -12.88 8.59 -0.98
N THR A 41 -13.43 7.67 -0.19
CA THR A 41 -12.70 6.55 0.41
C THR A 41 -12.95 5.27 -0.39
N VAL A 42 -11.89 4.52 -0.66
CA VAL A 42 -11.97 3.19 -1.26
C VAL A 42 -11.23 2.18 -0.39
N VAL A 43 -11.89 1.06 -0.11
CA VAL A 43 -11.25 -0.12 0.48
C VAL A 43 -10.42 -0.80 -0.61
N LEU A 44 -9.10 -0.79 -0.46
CA LEU A 44 -8.19 -1.45 -1.39
C LEU A 44 -8.28 -2.96 -1.22
N CYS A 45 -8.19 -3.44 0.02
CA CYS A 45 -8.36 -4.84 0.33
C CYS A 45 -9.02 -5.06 1.69
N ASP A 46 -9.74 -6.17 1.79
CA ASP A 46 -10.37 -6.68 2.99
C ASP A 46 -10.04 -8.18 3.06
N LEU A 47 -9.04 -8.52 3.86
CA LEU A 47 -8.41 -9.83 3.89
C LEU A 47 -8.87 -10.58 5.14
N GLU A 48 -9.52 -11.72 4.96
CA GLU A 48 -9.97 -12.58 6.06
C GLU A 48 -8.96 -13.69 6.38
N GLY A 49 -8.91 -14.07 7.67
CA GLY A 49 -8.04 -15.10 8.22
C GLY A 49 -6.71 -14.55 8.75
N ALA A 50 -5.84 -15.44 9.22
CA ALA A 50 -4.50 -15.08 9.68
C ALA A 50 -3.53 -14.91 8.50
N GLY A 51 -2.67 -13.89 8.57
CA GLY A 51 -1.70 -13.59 7.51
C GLY A 51 -0.62 -12.60 7.94
N ILE A 52 0.32 -12.35 7.03
CA ILE A 52 1.35 -11.32 7.22
C ILE A 52 1.54 -10.60 5.91
N ILE A 53 1.12 -9.33 5.82
CA ILE A 53 1.49 -8.49 4.68
C ILE A 53 3.00 -8.29 4.74
N ARG A 54 3.68 -8.55 3.62
CA ARG A 54 5.14 -8.44 3.51
C ARG A 54 5.60 -7.47 2.45
N HIS A 55 4.70 -7.06 1.56
CA HIS A 55 5.02 -6.07 0.56
C HIS A 55 3.76 -5.29 0.18
N ILE A 56 3.89 -3.96 0.17
CA ILE A 56 2.91 -3.05 -0.39
C ILE A 56 3.62 -2.24 -1.46
N TRP A 57 3.06 -2.20 -2.66
CA TRP A 57 3.48 -1.30 -3.72
C TRP A 57 2.33 -0.39 -4.13
N VAL A 58 2.61 0.88 -4.39
CA VAL A 58 1.64 1.87 -4.87
C VAL A 58 2.28 2.79 -5.92
N THR A 59 1.50 3.19 -6.91
CA THR A 59 1.74 4.41 -7.69
C THR A 59 0.43 5.12 -7.97
N MET A 60 0.47 6.44 -8.15
CA MET A 60 -0.70 7.29 -8.29
C MET A 60 -0.51 8.26 -9.45
N ALA A 61 -1.60 8.59 -10.14
CA ALA A 61 -1.62 9.76 -11.00
C ALA A 61 -2.83 10.65 -10.67
N ALA A 62 -2.54 11.90 -10.32
CA ALA A 62 -3.53 12.91 -9.98
C ALA A 62 -3.20 14.20 -10.74
N LEU A 63 -3.73 14.33 -11.96
CA LEU A 63 -3.35 15.40 -12.90
C LEU A 63 -3.62 16.82 -12.37
N ARG A 64 -4.63 16.97 -11.52
CA ARG A 64 -5.05 18.28 -10.97
C ARG A 64 -4.60 18.52 -9.54
N ASN A 65 -3.83 17.61 -8.94
CA ASN A 65 -3.39 17.72 -7.55
C ASN A 65 -1.90 17.36 -7.43
N PRO A 66 -0.99 18.35 -7.47
CA PRO A 66 0.45 18.09 -7.32
C PRO A 66 0.83 17.64 -5.91
N LEU A 67 -0.04 17.82 -4.91
CA LEU A 67 0.17 17.43 -3.51
C LEU A 67 -0.52 16.09 -3.18
N TYR A 68 -0.74 15.23 -4.17
CA TYR A 68 -1.44 13.95 -3.98
C TYR A 68 -0.80 13.08 -2.90
N ALA A 69 0.52 13.11 -2.74
CA ALA A 69 1.21 12.34 -1.69
C ALA A 69 0.86 12.84 -0.26
N ARG A 70 0.39 14.08 -0.11
CA ARG A 70 -0.03 14.65 1.17
C ARG A 70 -1.54 14.56 1.42
N THR A 71 -2.32 14.53 0.35
CA THR A 71 -3.80 14.56 0.38
C THR A 71 -4.44 13.19 0.14
N THR A 72 -3.62 12.14 -0.01
CA THR A 72 -4.07 10.76 -0.05
C THR A 72 -3.81 10.14 1.31
N LEU A 73 -4.86 9.90 2.08
CA LEU A 73 -4.78 9.37 3.44
C LEU A 73 -4.87 7.85 3.42
N LEU A 74 -3.86 7.18 3.97
CA LEU A 74 -3.80 5.73 4.09
C LEU A 74 -4.28 5.31 5.48
N ARG A 75 -5.22 4.35 5.53
CA ARG A 75 -5.65 3.73 6.77
C ARG A 75 -5.52 2.22 6.72
N MET A 76 -5.03 1.63 7.82
CA MET A 76 -4.95 0.17 7.98
C MET A 76 -5.56 -0.24 9.32
N PHE A 77 -6.36 -1.31 9.29
CA PHE A 77 -7.05 -1.88 10.43
C PHE A 77 -6.65 -3.36 10.57
N TRP A 78 -6.27 -3.75 11.77
CA TRP A 78 -5.92 -5.13 12.10
C TRP A 78 -6.95 -5.70 13.06
N ASP A 79 -7.32 -6.96 12.86
CA ASP A 79 -8.10 -7.76 13.80
C ASP A 79 -9.39 -7.07 14.29
N ASP A 80 -10.12 -6.47 13.34
CA ASP A 80 -11.37 -5.73 13.56
C ASP A 80 -11.27 -4.56 14.57
N ALA A 81 -10.08 -3.97 14.70
CA ALA A 81 -9.88 -2.78 15.52
C ALA A 81 -10.88 -1.67 15.14
N PRO A 82 -11.53 -1.01 16.12
CA PRO A 82 -12.57 -0.01 15.86
C PRO A 82 -12.02 1.30 15.28
N THR A 83 -10.72 1.54 15.43
CA THR A 83 -9.98 2.70 14.90
C THR A 83 -8.79 2.21 14.08
N PRO A 84 -8.35 2.96 13.05
CA PRO A 84 -7.19 2.56 12.26
C PRO A 84 -5.93 2.47 13.14
N CYS A 85 -5.16 1.40 12.98
CA CYS A 85 -3.88 1.22 13.66
C CYS A 85 -2.76 2.00 12.96
N VAL A 86 -2.95 2.28 11.67
CA VAL A 86 -2.11 3.16 10.86
C VAL A 86 -3.04 4.18 10.21
N GLU A 87 -2.82 5.47 10.42
CA GLU A 87 -3.55 6.56 9.78
C GLU A 87 -2.57 7.71 9.48
N VAL A 88 -2.21 7.89 8.22
CA VAL A 88 -1.12 8.79 7.82
C VAL A 88 -1.22 9.13 6.33
N PRO A 89 -0.86 10.35 5.90
CA PRO A 89 -0.72 10.65 4.48
C PRO A 89 0.24 9.69 3.80
N ILE A 90 -0.07 9.28 2.57
CA ILE A 90 0.63 8.19 1.91
C ILE A 90 2.11 8.51 1.69
N GLY A 91 2.49 9.74 1.33
CA GLY A 91 3.89 10.14 1.19
C GLY A 91 4.66 10.01 2.50
N ASP A 92 4.08 10.54 3.58
CA ASP A 92 4.65 10.49 4.92
C ASP A 92 4.88 9.03 5.38
N PHE A 93 3.97 8.10 5.07
CA PHE A 93 4.14 6.66 5.34
C PHE A 93 5.34 6.03 4.61
N PHE A 94 5.52 6.36 3.33
CA PHE A 94 6.58 5.79 2.49
C PHE A 94 7.93 6.52 2.63
N GLY A 95 8.02 7.49 3.54
CA GLY A 95 9.29 8.08 4.00
C GLY A 95 9.59 9.48 3.47
N ILE A 96 8.71 10.10 2.69
CA ILE A 96 8.89 11.49 2.21
C ILE A 96 7.64 12.32 2.53
N GLY A 97 7.79 13.26 3.46
CA GLY A 97 6.71 14.15 3.89
C GLY A 97 6.46 15.36 2.97
N HIS A 98 5.53 16.20 3.42
CA HIS A 98 5.18 17.50 2.79
C HIS A 98 4.67 17.41 1.34
N GLY A 99 4.19 16.23 0.91
CA GLY A 99 3.72 16.03 -0.47
C GLY A 99 4.85 15.99 -1.50
N ILE A 100 6.11 15.92 -1.05
CA ILE A 100 7.26 15.78 -1.92
C ILE A 100 7.31 14.33 -2.41
N VAL A 101 7.62 14.16 -3.69
CA VAL A 101 7.88 12.86 -4.30
C VAL A 101 9.25 12.95 -4.95
N LYS A 102 10.18 12.12 -4.48
CA LYS A 102 11.57 12.05 -4.98
C LYS A 102 12.11 10.64 -4.81
N ASN A 103 13.17 10.34 -5.54
CA ASN A 103 13.88 9.09 -5.38
C ASN A 103 14.46 8.96 -3.96
N PHE A 104 14.08 7.91 -3.25
CA PHE A 104 14.55 7.55 -1.92
C PHE A 104 14.59 6.03 -1.80
N VAL A 105 15.65 5.50 -1.19
CA VAL A 105 15.83 4.06 -0.99
C VAL A 105 16.32 3.81 0.43
N SER A 106 15.61 2.91 1.13
CA SER A 106 16.03 2.32 2.39
C SER A 106 15.68 0.83 2.40
N LEU A 107 16.03 0.11 3.45
CA LEU A 107 15.68 -1.30 3.57
C LEU A 107 14.15 -1.55 3.64
N PRO A 108 13.39 -0.89 4.53
CA PRO A 108 11.96 -1.17 4.63
C PRO A 108 11.08 -0.34 3.69
N LEU A 109 11.55 0.81 3.20
CA LEU A 109 10.76 1.75 2.39
C LEU A 109 11.57 2.28 1.21
N THR A 110 10.94 2.36 0.04
CA THR A 110 11.55 3.01 -1.14
C THR A 110 10.51 3.80 -1.93
N MET A 111 10.92 4.94 -2.48
CA MET A 111 10.18 5.68 -3.50
C MET A 111 11.08 5.78 -4.72
N SER A 112 10.90 4.92 -5.72
CA SER A 112 11.70 4.87 -6.96
C SER A 112 11.09 3.89 -7.98
N PRO A 113 11.43 3.95 -9.29
CA PRO A 113 12.16 5.01 -10.02
C PRO A 113 11.22 6.20 -10.36
N GLU A 114 11.53 6.95 -11.44
CA GLU A 114 10.72 8.04 -12.00
C GLU A 114 10.40 9.13 -10.97
N ASP A 115 11.44 9.82 -10.49
CA ASP A 115 11.36 10.87 -9.47
C ASP A 115 10.51 10.49 -8.24
N GLY A 116 10.59 9.23 -7.81
CA GLY A 116 9.92 8.74 -6.60
C GLY A 116 8.49 8.22 -6.79
N ARG A 117 8.02 8.00 -8.01
CA ARG A 117 6.63 7.57 -8.26
C ARG A 117 6.31 6.12 -7.89
N GLY A 118 7.31 5.28 -7.60
CA GLY A 118 7.11 3.89 -7.18
C GLY A 118 7.27 3.73 -5.66
N PHE A 119 6.17 3.70 -4.92
CA PHE A 119 6.14 3.63 -3.47
C PHE A 119 6.15 2.15 -3.06
N ASN A 120 7.17 1.70 -2.31
CA ASN A 120 7.29 0.33 -1.83
C ASN A 120 7.50 0.29 -0.32
N CYS A 121 6.87 -0.68 0.33
CA CYS A 121 7.01 -0.96 1.75
C CYS A 121 7.21 -2.47 1.98
N PHE A 122 8.20 -2.81 2.80
CA PHE A 122 8.61 -4.18 3.12
C PHE A 122 8.51 -4.47 4.63
N PHE A 123 7.86 -3.60 5.41
CA PHE A 123 7.57 -3.91 6.81
C PHE A 123 6.62 -5.13 6.90
N PRO A 124 6.93 -6.13 7.74
CA PRO A 124 6.01 -7.21 8.01
C PRO A 124 4.85 -6.71 8.89
N MET A 125 3.62 -6.87 8.42
CA MET A 125 2.40 -6.47 9.14
C MET A 125 1.54 -7.71 9.39
N PRO A 126 1.74 -8.42 10.51
CA PRO A 126 0.96 -9.59 10.88
C PRO A 126 -0.45 -9.20 11.32
N PHE A 127 -1.43 -10.06 11.02
CA PHE A 127 -2.81 -9.98 11.48
C PHE A 127 -3.34 -11.39 11.75
N SER A 128 -4.25 -11.52 12.70
CA SER A 128 -4.74 -12.80 13.24
C SER A 128 -6.07 -13.23 12.63
N SER A 129 -6.99 -12.30 12.43
CA SER A 129 -8.35 -12.57 11.93
C SER A 129 -8.68 -11.79 10.67
N ARG A 130 -8.22 -10.54 10.55
CA ARG A 130 -8.59 -9.67 9.43
C ARG A 130 -7.59 -8.53 9.22
N ALA A 131 -7.38 -8.15 7.96
CA ALA A 131 -6.65 -6.95 7.57
C ALA A 131 -7.47 -6.13 6.57
N ARG A 132 -7.79 -4.89 6.93
CA ARG A 132 -8.47 -3.96 6.01
C ARG A 132 -7.57 -2.76 5.73
N ILE A 133 -7.36 -2.46 4.45
CA ILE A 133 -6.61 -1.28 4.00
C ILE A 133 -7.53 -0.43 3.14
N GLU A 134 -7.61 0.85 3.46
CA GLU A 134 -8.38 1.83 2.71
C GLU A 134 -7.55 3.08 2.44
N VAL A 135 -7.94 3.79 1.38
CA VAL A 135 -7.36 5.07 1.00
C VAL A 135 -8.47 6.09 0.82
N THR A 136 -8.30 7.27 1.40
CA THR A 136 -9.16 8.43 1.19
C THR A 136 -8.42 9.46 0.35
N ASN A 137 -9.06 9.93 -0.72
CA ASN A 137 -8.60 11.10 -1.46
C ASN A 137 -9.22 12.36 -0.84
N GLU A 138 -8.44 13.13 -0.09
CA GLU A 138 -8.90 14.36 0.58
C GLU A 138 -8.85 15.59 -0.34
N ALA A 139 -8.48 15.42 -1.62
CA ALA A 139 -8.45 16.50 -2.59
C ALA A 139 -9.82 16.76 -3.23
N ASP A 140 -9.91 17.88 -3.95
CA ASP A 140 -11.08 18.32 -4.73
C ASP A 140 -11.14 17.75 -6.15
N SER A 141 -10.22 16.85 -6.49
CA SER A 141 -10.09 16.24 -7.81
C SER A 141 -9.79 14.76 -7.73
N GLY A 142 -10.21 14.00 -8.73
CA GLY A 142 -10.01 12.55 -8.78
C GLY A 142 -8.56 12.14 -9.09
N MET A 143 -8.25 10.89 -8.76
CA MET A 143 -6.97 10.25 -9.06
C MET A 143 -7.17 8.82 -9.58
N ILE A 144 -6.15 8.28 -10.24
CA ILE A 144 -5.99 6.85 -10.45
C ILE A 144 -4.96 6.30 -9.48
N PHE A 145 -5.25 5.12 -8.94
CA PHE A 145 -4.48 4.48 -7.88
C PHE A 145 -4.17 3.03 -8.27
N TYR A 146 -2.88 2.72 -8.38
CA TYR A 146 -2.37 1.39 -8.65
C TYR A 146 -1.79 0.82 -7.37
N TYR A 147 -2.03 -0.46 -7.08
CA TYR A 147 -1.45 -1.05 -5.88
C TYR A 147 -1.29 -2.58 -5.96
N TYR A 148 -0.33 -3.08 -5.19
CA TYR A 148 -0.19 -4.47 -4.78
C TYR A 148 -0.12 -4.54 -3.25
N VAL A 149 -0.85 -5.49 -2.65
CA VAL A 149 -0.71 -5.92 -1.26
C VAL A 149 -0.44 -7.42 -1.28
N ASP A 150 0.80 -7.79 -1.00
CA ASP A 150 1.30 -9.17 -0.97
C ASP A 150 1.37 -9.71 0.46
N TYR A 151 0.75 -10.87 0.70
CA TYR A 151 0.62 -11.49 2.03
C TYR A 151 0.70 -13.03 2.01
#